data_AF-A0A316TAH9-F1
#
_entry.id   AF-A0A316TAH9-F1
#
_cell.length_a   1.000
_cell.length_b   1.000
_cell.length_c   1.000
_cell.angle_alpha   90.00
_cell.angle_beta   90.00
_cell.angle_gamma   90.00
#
_symmetry.space_group_name_H-M   'P 1'
#
loop_
_entity.id
_entity.type
_entity.pdbx_description
1 polymer ?
#
loop_
_entity_poly.entity_id
_entity_poly.type
_entity_poly.pdbx_seq_one_letter_code
_entity_poly.pdbx_strand_id
1 'polypeptide(L)'
;MSKGKKVGIIIAIIAIIFVIIYIIAIATGAAKIQPKESSSTIEASSVQSEDNSSVSVDNSTTNAYGTSQDVDNIALQAKEDAANIDEVKTNEAINYIKDNYNNYFASKEVMEQTMYYGYLLEYAYQGTNINYANLGQDAYQVVKYVYRGAESADSQSVKANLEQIQKDLDALE
;
A
#
# COMPACT_ATOMS: atom_id res chain seq x y z
N MET A 1 -32.44 -19.49 18.88
CA MET A 1 -32.00 -19.18 17.50
C MET A 1 -30.70 -19.95 17.24
N SER A 2 -30.75 -20.97 16.38
CA SER A 2 -29.70 -22.00 16.22
C SER A 2 -28.38 -21.43 15.68
N LYS A 3 -27.26 -21.77 16.35
CA LYS A 3 -25.88 -21.35 16.05
C LYS A 3 -25.42 -21.72 14.63
N GLY A 4 -26.08 -22.68 13.97
CA GLY A 4 -25.74 -23.12 12.61
C GLY A 4 -26.08 -22.13 11.49
N LYS A 5 -27.05 -21.23 11.68
CA LYS A 5 -27.42 -20.26 10.62
C LYS A 5 -26.44 -19.09 10.48
N LYS A 6 -25.76 -18.71 11.57
CA LYS A 6 -24.83 -17.57 11.58
C LYS A 6 -23.50 -17.91 10.90
N VAL A 7 -23.00 -19.12 11.12
CA VAL A 7 -21.73 -19.59 10.52
C VAL A 7 -21.85 -19.73 9.00
N GLY A 8 -22.98 -20.25 8.50
CA GLY A 8 -23.22 -20.33 7.05
C GLY A 8 -23.29 -18.97 6.35
N ILE A 9 -23.88 -17.96 6.99
CA ILE A 9 -23.97 -16.59 6.45
C ILE A 9 -22.58 -15.92 6.42
N ILE A 10 -21.77 -16.10 7.46
CA ILE A 10 -20.42 -15.51 7.53
C ILE A 10 -19.49 -16.13 6.48
N ILE A 11 -19.54 -17.46 6.29
CA ILE A 11 -18.75 -18.14 5.26
C ILE A 11 -19.17 -17.71 3.85
N ALA A 12 -20.47 -17.49 3.61
CA ALA A 12 -20.98 -17.01 2.33
C ALA A 12 -20.53 -15.57 2.00
N ILE A 13 -20.46 -14.68 2.99
CA ILE A 13 -20.01 -13.29 2.81
C ILE A 13 -18.50 -13.24 2.47
N ILE A 14 -17.69 -14.05 3.17
CA ILE A 14 -16.25 -14.12 2.93
C ILE A 14 -15.96 -14.65 1.51
N ALA A 15 -16.68 -15.67 1.04
CA ALA A 15 -16.52 -16.21 -0.31
C ALA A 15 -16.87 -15.19 -1.42
N ILE A 16 -17.90 -14.35 -1.21
CA ILE A 16 -18.29 -13.30 -2.16
C ILE A 16 -17.20 -12.21 -2.27
N ILE A 17 -16.57 -11.84 -1.16
CA ILE A 17 -15.49 -10.85 -1.14
C ILE A 17 -14.27 -11.33 -1.94
N PHE A 18 -13.88 -12.59 -1.79
CA PHE A 18 -12.77 -13.17 -2.57
C PHE A 18 -13.07 -13.25 -4.08
N VAL A 19 -14.32 -13.51 -4.48
CA VAL A 19 -14.72 -13.51 -5.91
C VAL A 19 -14.67 -12.10 -6.51
N ILE A 20 -15.04 -11.06 -5.76
CA ILE A 20 -14.97 -9.67 -6.23
C ILE A 20 -13.50 -9.23 -6.42
N ILE A 21 -12.61 -9.61 -5.51
CA ILE A 21 -11.16 -9.33 -5.64
C ILE A 21 -10.56 -10.07 -6.85
N TYR A 22 -10.99 -11.31 -7.11
CA TYR A 22 -10.54 -12.09 -8.26
C TYR A 22 -10.98 -11.50 -9.62
N ILE A 23 -12.16 -10.86 -9.70
CA ILE A 23 -12.64 -10.22 -10.93
C ILE A 23 -11.84 -8.96 -11.31
N ILE A 24 -11.24 -8.26 -10.35
CA ILE A 24 -10.38 -7.09 -10.61
C ILE A 24 -9.05 -7.51 -11.28
N ALA A 25 -8.63 -8.77 -11.14
CA ALA A 25 -7.36 -9.29 -11.64
C ALA A 25 -7.37 -9.78 -13.11
N ILE A 26 -8.49 -9.68 -13.86
CA ILE A 26 -8.57 -10.19 -15.26
C ILE A 26 -8.70 -9.06 -16.31
N ALA A 27 -8.72 -7.79 -15.90
CA ALA A 27 -8.77 -6.67 -16.84
C ALA A 27 -7.38 -6.14 -17.26
N THR A 28 -6.41 -7.03 -17.55
CA THR A 28 -5.25 -6.67 -18.38
C THR A 28 -5.55 -7.06 -19.83
N GLY A 29 -6.36 -6.25 -20.48
CA GLY A 29 -6.46 -6.24 -21.94
C GLY A 29 -5.19 -5.61 -22.52
N ALA A 30 -4.38 -6.42 -23.20
CA ALA A 30 -3.28 -5.94 -24.02
C ALA A 30 -3.84 -5.15 -25.22
N ALA A 31 -3.87 -3.81 -25.12
CA ALA A 31 -4.14 -2.94 -26.26
C ALA A 31 -2.84 -2.71 -27.05
N LYS A 32 -2.80 -3.24 -28.28
CA LYS A 32 -1.76 -2.98 -29.28
C LYS A 32 -1.65 -1.48 -29.58
N ILE A 33 -0.45 -0.93 -29.46
CA ILE A 33 -0.08 0.39 -29.94
C ILE A 33 0.07 0.34 -31.47
N GLN A 34 -0.71 1.14 -32.20
CA GLN A 34 -0.43 1.49 -33.60
C GLN A 34 0.07 2.94 -33.67
N PRO A 35 1.02 3.28 -34.58
CA PRO A 35 1.55 4.63 -34.72
C PRO A 35 0.60 5.50 -35.55
N LYS A 36 0.38 6.76 -35.14
CA LYS A 36 -0.31 7.77 -35.96
C LYS A 36 0.70 8.80 -36.46
N GLU A 37 0.84 8.84 -37.78
CA GLU A 37 1.64 9.81 -38.52
C GLU A 37 1.17 11.26 -38.37
N SER A 38 2.15 12.12 -38.59
CA SER A 38 2.14 13.58 -38.70
C SER A 38 1.23 14.11 -39.81
N SER A 39 0.56 15.23 -39.57
CA SER A 39 0.36 16.25 -40.60
C SER A 39 0.04 17.61 -39.98
N SER A 40 0.74 18.62 -40.49
CA SER A 40 0.74 20.05 -40.15
C SER A 40 -0.59 20.74 -40.47
N THR A 41 -0.94 21.81 -39.75
CA THR A 41 -1.22 23.15 -40.31
C THR A 41 -1.28 24.18 -39.18
N ILE A 42 -0.47 25.24 -39.32
CA ILE A 42 -0.46 26.48 -38.53
C ILE A 42 -1.46 27.45 -39.15
N GLU A 43 -2.32 28.09 -38.34
CA GLU A 43 -2.77 29.47 -38.59
C GLU A 43 -3.00 30.22 -37.27
N ALA A 44 -2.66 31.52 -37.30
CA ALA A 44 -2.54 32.42 -36.17
C ALA A 44 -3.55 33.58 -36.26
N SER A 45 -4.10 34.01 -35.11
CA SER A 45 -4.68 35.34 -34.76
C SER A 45 -5.72 35.15 -33.65
N SER A 46 -5.95 36.01 -32.65
CA SER A 46 -5.44 37.33 -32.29
C SER A 46 -6.01 37.72 -30.90
N VAL A 47 -5.24 38.53 -30.14
CA VAL A 47 -5.67 39.56 -29.15
C VAL A 47 -6.23 39.13 -27.76
N GLN A 48 -5.33 39.25 -26.76
CA GLN A 48 -5.31 40.18 -25.61
C GLN A 48 -6.32 40.10 -24.42
N SER A 49 -5.71 39.90 -23.25
CA SER A 49 -5.97 40.42 -21.88
C SER A 49 -7.30 40.13 -21.18
N GLU A 50 -7.19 39.52 -19.99
CA GLU A 50 -7.58 40.19 -18.74
C GLU A 50 -6.86 39.57 -17.54
N ASP A 51 -6.24 40.46 -16.77
CA ASP A 51 -5.63 40.25 -15.45
C ASP A 51 -6.72 39.92 -14.44
N ASN A 52 -6.56 38.80 -13.73
CA ASN A 52 -7.22 38.63 -12.44
C ASN A 52 -6.25 37.91 -11.50
N SER A 53 -5.48 38.71 -10.77
CA SER A 53 -4.79 38.29 -9.55
C SER A 53 -5.77 37.63 -8.58
N SER A 54 -5.81 36.30 -8.58
CA SER A 54 -6.20 35.52 -7.42
C SER A 54 -4.93 34.97 -6.80
N VAL A 55 -4.49 35.63 -5.73
CA VAL A 55 -3.62 35.04 -4.72
C VAL A 55 -4.39 33.86 -4.14
N SER A 56 -4.09 32.67 -4.63
CA SER A 56 -4.49 31.42 -3.98
C SER A 56 -3.20 30.67 -3.72
N VAL A 57 -2.73 30.87 -2.49
CA VAL A 57 -1.89 29.98 -1.68
C VAL A 57 -1.21 28.89 -2.51
N ASP A 58 0.10 29.05 -2.69
CA ASP A 58 1.00 27.97 -3.02
C ASP A 58 0.84 26.89 -1.93
N ASN A 59 -0.15 26.02 -2.12
CA ASN A 59 -0.18 24.73 -1.46
C ASN A 59 0.80 23.87 -2.24
N SER A 60 2.08 24.16 -2.03
CA SER A 60 3.18 23.28 -2.41
C SER A 60 3.03 22.00 -1.60
N THR A 61 2.09 21.15 -2.02
CA THR A 61 2.20 19.72 -1.77
C THR A 61 3.36 19.27 -2.65
N THR A 62 4.59 19.49 -2.18
CA THR A 62 5.69 18.60 -2.51
C THR A 62 5.14 17.20 -2.29
N ASN A 63 4.88 16.45 -3.37
CA ASN A 63 4.15 15.17 -3.31
C ASN A 63 4.73 14.30 -2.20
N ALA A 64 4.03 14.20 -1.06
CA ALA A 64 4.42 13.37 0.08
C ALA A 64 4.27 11.86 -0.21
N TYR A 65 3.93 11.54 -1.46
CA TYR A 65 3.70 10.24 -2.02
C TYR A 65 4.95 9.80 -2.79
N GLY A 66 5.25 8.50 -2.74
CA GLY A 66 6.18 7.91 -3.70
C GLY A 66 5.49 7.15 -4.81
N THR A 67 6.27 6.33 -5.50
CA THR A 67 5.86 5.65 -6.72
C THR A 67 5.75 4.14 -6.52
N SER A 68 5.09 3.45 -7.45
CA SER A 68 5.11 1.97 -7.48
C SER A 68 6.53 1.42 -7.61
N GLN A 69 7.40 2.11 -8.36
CA GLN A 69 8.81 1.71 -8.51
C GLN A 69 9.56 1.76 -7.18
N ASP A 70 9.28 2.76 -6.33
CA ASP A 70 9.87 2.84 -4.99
C ASP A 70 9.42 1.65 -4.13
N VAL A 71 8.14 1.29 -4.19
CA VAL A 71 7.61 0.11 -3.49
C VAL A 71 8.30 -1.17 -3.97
N ASP A 72 8.46 -1.34 -5.28
CA ASP A 72 9.14 -2.50 -5.87
C ASP A 72 10.61 -2.56 -5.43
N ASN A 73 11.30 -1.41 -5.37
CA ASN A 73 12.68 -1.33 -4.91
C ASN A 73 12.81 -1.69 -3.42
N ILE A 74 11.89 -1.21 -2.58
CA ILE A 74 11.87 -1.52 -1.14
C ILE A 74 11.61 -3.01 -0.92
N ALA A 75 10.66 -3.58 -1.65
CA ALA A 75 10.36 -5.01 -1.59
C ALA A 75 11.56 -5.86 -2.03
N LEU A 76 12.23 -5.46 -3.13
CA LEU A 76 13.42 -6.15 -3.61
C LEU A 76 14.55 -6.13 -2.57
N GLN A 77 14.85 -4.96 -2.01
CA GLN A 77 15.87 -4.81 -0.96
C GLN A 77 15.54 -5.68 0.27
N ALA A 78 14.30 -5.60 0.76
CA ALA A 78 13.85 -6.40 1.90
C ALA A 78 13.94 -7.91 1.62
N LYS A 79 13.68 -8.34 0.38
CA LYS A 79 13.79 -9.74 -0.02
C LYS A 79 15.24 -10.24 -0.02
N GLU A 80 16.17 -9.42 -0.49
CA GLU A 80 17.60 -9.73 -0.46
C GLU A 80 18.10 -9.85 0.97
N ASP A 81 17.70 -8.92 1.84
CA ASP A 81 18.08 -8.91 3.27
C ASP A 81 17.43 -10.08 4.03
N ALA A 82 16.18 -10.42 3.73
CA ALA A 82 15.44 -11.52 4.35
C ALA A 82 16.16 -12.88 4.23
N ALA A 83 16.96 -13.08 3.18
CA ALA A 83 17.69 -14.33 2.96
C ALA A 83 18.69 -14.66 4.08
N ASN A 84 19.15 -13.67 4.83
CA ASN A 84 20.14 -13.82 5.91
C ASN A 84 19.67 -13.15 7.21
N ILE A 85 18.37 -12.96 7.39
CA ILE A 85 17.84 -12.34 8.60
C ILE A 85 18.21 -13.16 9.84
N ASP A 86 18.55 -12.48 10.93
CA ASP A 86 18.77 -13.07 12.23
C ASP A 86 17.73 -12.60 13.25
N GLU A 87 17.75 -13.18 14.44
CA GLU A 87 16.81 -12.84 15.51
C GLU A 87 16.89 -11.35 15.92
N VAL A 88 18.08 -10.75 15.84
CA VAL A 88 18.28 -9.33 16.17
C VAL A 88 17.49 -8.47 15.19
N LYS A 89 17.65 -8.73 13.88
CA LYS A 89 16.96 -7.97 12.85
C LYS A 89 15.45 -8.24 12.83
N THR A 90 15.02 -9.44 13.17
CA THR A 90 13.60 -9.77 13.36
C THR A 90 12.98 -8.97 14.50
N ASN A 91 13.65 -8.91 15.65
CA ASN A 91 13.18 -8.12 16.78
C ASN A 91 13.19 -6.62 16.46
N GLU A 92 14.19 -6.13 15.73
CA GLU A 92 14.24 -4.75 15.24
C GLU A 92 13.02 -4.42 14.37
N ALA A 93 12.66 -5.30 13.44
CA ALA A 93 11.49 -5.12 12.58
C ALA A 93 10.17 -5.10 13.36
N ILE A 94 9.99 -6.07 14.28
CA ILE A 94 8.79 -6.15 15.13
C ILE A 94 8.67 -4.91 16.01
N ASN A 95 9.76 -4.49 16.66
CA ASN A 95 9.77 -3.31 17.53
C ASN A 95 9.50 -2.04 16.72
N TYR A 96 10.08 -1.89 15.53
CA TYR A 96 9.78 -0.74 14.69
C TYR A 96 8.29 -0.63 14.36
N ILE A 97 7.66 -1.75 13.98
CA ILE A 97 6.22 -1.82 13.68
C ILE A 97 5.43 -1.43 14.95
N LYS A 98 5.74 -2.04 16.09
CA LYS A 98 5.08 -1.74 17.38
C LYS A 98 5.20 -0.26 17.78
N ASP A 99 6.41 0.29 17.76
CA ASP A 99 6.70 1.65 18.22
C ASP A 99 6.10 2.72 17.30
N ASN A 100 5.92 2.41 16.02
CA ASN A 100 5.34 3.32 15.02
C ASN A 100 3.85 3.10 14.75
N TYR A 101 3.16 2.23 15.50
CA TYR A 101 1.76 1.84 15.24
C TYR A 101 0.82 3.04 14.99
N ASN A 102 0.98 4.12 15.75
CA ASN A 102 0.15 5.34 15.62
C ASN A 102 0.69 6.38 14.63
N ASN A 103 1.85 6.13 14.02
CA ASN A 103 2.65 7.12 13.30
C ASN A 103 3.04 6.70 11.88
N TYR A 104 2.54 5.57 11.36
CA TYR A 104 2.95 5.05 10.04
C TYR A 104 2.85 6.04 8.87
N PHE A 105 1.98 7.05 8.97
CA PHE A 105 1.74 8.04 7.93
C PHE A 105 2.40 9.40 8.22
N ALA A 106 3.24 9.50 9.26
CA ALA A 106 3.83 10.76 9.71
C ALA A 106 4.78 11.39 8.67
N SER A 107 5.44 10.57 7.85
CA SER A 107 6.30 11.02 6.76
C SER A 107 6.47 9.95 5.68
N LYS A 108 7.01 10.36 4.53
CA LYS A 108 7.43 9.46 3.46
C LYS A 108 8.41 8.39 3.97
N GLU A 109 9.41 8.81 4.74
CA GLU A 109 10.44 7.93 5.31
C GLU A 109 9.84 6.89 6.25
N VAL A 110 8.89 7.28 7.12
CA VAL A 110 8.22 6.33 8.02
C VAL A 110 7.43 5.29 7.22
N MET A 111 6.72 5.70 6.16
CA MET A 111 6.01 4.77 5.27
C MET A 111 6.97 3.81 4.55
N GLU A 112 8.10 4.31 4.03
CA GLU A 112 9.11 3.48 3.37
C GLU A 112 9.70 2.44 4.32
N GLN A 113 10.02 2.86 5.54
CA GLN A 113 10.60 1.99 6.55
C GLN A 113 9.58 0.96 7.09
N THR A 114 8.31 1.34 7.22
CA THR A 114 7.22 0.40 7.52
C THR A 114 7.07 -0.64 6.40
N MET A 115 7.12 -0.23 5.13
CA MET A 115 7.12 -1.19 4.00
C MET A 115 8.33 -2.11 4.05
N TYR A 116 9.53 -1.57 4.27
CA TYR A 116 10.76 -2.37 4.36
C TYR A 116 10.65 -3.46 5.41
N TYR A 117 10.29 -3.10 6.66
CA TYR A 117 10.16 -4.09 7.73
C TYR A 117 8.99 -5.06 7.51
N GLY A 118 7.91 -4.60 6.92
CA GLY A 118 6.79 -5.46 6.53
C GLY A 118 7.22 -6.54 5.53
N TYR A 119 7.83 -6.14 4.42
CA TYR A 119 8.36 -7.06 3.42
C TYR A 119 9.46 -7.97 3.97
N LEU A 120 10.34 -7.43 4.83
CA LEU A 120 11.43 -8.20 5.43
C LEU A 120 10.89 -9.38 6.24
N LEU A 121 9.88 -9.13 7.09
CA LEU A 121 9.23 -10.18 7.88
C LEU A 121 8.46 -11.17 7.01
N GLU A 122 7.68 -10.70 6.04
CA GLU A 122 6.93 -11.58 5.13
C GLU A 122 7.90 -12.52 4.37
N TYR A 123 8.93 -11.98 3.73
CA TYR A 123 9.85 -12.79 2.93
C TYR A 123 10.70 -13.75 3.76
N ALA A 124 11.09 -13.35 4.97
CA ALA A 124 11.86 -14.20 5.87
C ALA A 124 11.05 -15.38 6.41
N TYR A 125 9.76 -15.15 6.70
CA TYR A 125 8.97 -16.06 7.51
C TYR A 125 7.78 -16.70 6.78
N GLN A 126 7.53 -16.34 5.52
CA GLN A 126 6.56 -17.04 4.69
C GLN A 126 6.87 -18.55 4.67
N GLY A 127 5.92 -19.36 5.16
CA GLY A 127 6.05 -20.81 5.23
C GLY A 127 6.81 -21.37 6.45
N THR A 128 7.37 -20.54 7.34
CA THR A 128 8.07 -21.00 8.56
C THR A 128 7.46 -20.44 9.84
N ASN A 129 7.10 -19.16 9.88
CA ASN A 129 6.40 -18.52 11.00
C ASN A 129 5.28 -17.62 10.47
N ILE A 130 4.06 -18.14 10.52
CA ILE A 130 2.90 -17.45 9.96
C ILE A 130 2.55 -16.15 10.71
N ASN A 131 2.85 -16.05 12.00
CA ASN A 131 2.54 -14.84 12.77
C ASN A 131 3.44 -13.68 12.34
N TYR A 132 4.74 -13.94 12.15
CA TYR A 132 5.67 -12.92 11.65
C TYR A 132 5.37 -12.55 10.20
N ALA A 133 5.02 -13.54 9.37
CA ALA A 133 4.67 -13.28 7.98
C ALA A 133 3.40 -12.42 7.85
N ASN A 134 2.35 -12.72 8.64
CA ASN A 134 1.11 -11.94 8.65
C ASN A 134 1.34 -10.51 9.15
N LEU A 135 2.05 -10.35 10.28
CA LEU A 135 2.42 -9.04 10.79
C LEU A 135 3.14 -8.21 9.72
N GLY A 136 4.09 -8.84 9.02
CA GLY A 136 4.81 -8.20 7.93
C GLY A 136 3.91 -7.81 6.76
N GLN A 137 2.99 -8.70 6.39
CA GLN A 137 2.06 -8.49 5.31
C GLN A 137 1.11 -7.31 5.57
N ASP A 138 0.54 -7.24 6.76
CA ASP A 138 -0.36 -6.15 7.13
C ASP A 138 0.41 -4.83 7.29
N ALA A 139 1.63 -4.88 7.82
CA ALA A 139 2.50 -3.71 7.96
C ALA A 139 2.83 -3.05 6.60
N TYR A 140 3.26 -3.77 5.57
CA TYR A 140 3.52 -3.08 4.29
C TYR A 140 2.21 -2.65 3.61
N GLN A 141 1.12 -3.41 3.77
CA GLN A 141 -0.15 -3.10 3.13
C GLN A 141 -0.82 -1.85 3.69
N VAL A 142 -0.71 -1.61 5.01
CA VAL A 142 -1.32 -0.43 5.66
C VAL A 142 -0.80 0.88 5.08
N VAL A 143 0.45 0.89 4.61
CA VAL A 143 1.11 2.09 4.06
C VAL A 143 1.18 2.12 2.54
N LYS A 144 1.34 0.99 1.82
CA LYS A 144 1.74 1.05 0.39
C LYS A 144 0.76 1.80 -0.51
N TYR A 145 -0.53 1.70 -0.24
CA TYR A 145 -1.55 2.35 -1.07
C TYR A 145 -1.75 3.81 -0.69
N VAL A 146 -1.54 4.17 0.58
CA VAL A 146 -1.46 5.56 1.01
C VAL A 146 -0.21 6.23 0.43
N TYR A 147 0.94 5.55 0.51
CA TYR A 147 2.22 5.99 -0.04
C TYR A 147 2.15 6.27 -1.55
N ARG A 148 1.37 5.49 -2.31
CA ARG A 148 1.15 5.67 -3.75
C ARG A 148 0.03 6.68 -4.09
N GLY A 149 -0.61 7.28 -3.10
CA GLY A 149 -1.74 8.19 -3.29
C GLY A 149 -3.03 7.53 -3.77
N ALA A 150 -3.15 6.20 -3.66
CA ALA A 150 -4.35 5.45 -4.05
C ALA A 150 -5.38 5.37 -2.92
N GLU A 151 -4.93 5.48 -1.67
CA GLU A 151 -5.76 5.47 -0.46
C GLU A 151 -5.37 6.63 0.46
N SER A 152 -6.19 6.90 1.47
CA SER A 152 -5.84 7.80 2.58
C SER A 152 -5.74 7.02 3.88
N ALA A 153 -5.15 7.63 4.91
CA ALA A 153 -5.11 7.04 6.26
C ALA A 153 -6.51 6.71 6.83
N ASP A 154 -7.57 7.31 6.27
CA ASP A 154 -8.95 7.10 6.68
C ASP A 154 -9.69 5.98 5.94
N SER A 155 -9.06 5.39 4.91
CA SER A 155 -9.63 4.30 4.13
C SER A 155 -9.99 3.10 5.02
N GLN A 156 -11.10 2.42 4.69
CA GLN A 156 -11.56 1.26 5.47
C GLN A 156 -10.56 0.10 5.44
N SER A 157 -9.91 -0.11 4.29
CA SER A 157 -8.78 -1.04 4.12
C SER A 157 -7.62 -0.74 5.07
N VAL A 158 -7.23 0.53 5.17
CA VAL A 158 -6.18 0.98 6.09
C VAL A 158 -6.55 0.70 7.54
N LYS A 159 -7.79 1.02 7.95
CA LYS A 159 -8.30 0.73 9.30
C LYS A 159 -8.31 -0.76 9.61
N ALA A 160 -8.75 -1.59 8.66
CA ALA A 160 -8.73 -3.04 8.80
C ALA A 160 -7.30 -3.59 8.97
N ASN A 161 -6.32 -3.07 8.21
CA ASN A 161 -4.92 -3.48 8.37
C ASN A 161 -4.35 -3.04 9.73
N LEU A 162 -4.68 -1.84 10.22
CA LEU A 162 -4.30 -1.42 11.58
C LEU A 162 -4.85 -2.36 12.65
N GLU A 163 -6.10 -2.81 12.51
CA GLU A 163 -6.70 -3.79 13.44
C GLU A 163 -5.97 -5.13 13.42
N GLN A 164 -5.59 -5.64 12.24
CA GLN A 164 -4.84 -6.90 12.15
C GLN A 164 -3.42 -6.75 12.71
N ILE A 165 -2.72 -5.65 12.43
CA ILE A 165 -1.40 -5.39 13.00
C ILE A 165 -1.45 -5.40 14.53
N GLN A 166 -2.44 -4.74 15.15
CA GLN A 166 -2.57 -4.75 16.61
C GLN A 166 -2.77 -6.16 17.13
N LYS A 167 -3.67 -6.92 16.50
CA LYS A 167 -3.96 -8.30 16.89
C LYS A 167 -2.75 -9.21 16.75
N ASP A 168 -1.97 -9.04 15.68
CA ASP A 168 -0.77 -9.83 15.45
C ASP A 168 0.32 -9.46 16.46
N LEU A 169 0.49 -8.18 16.80
CA LEU A 169 1.41 -7.75 17.86
C LEU A 169 1.00 -8.29 19.24
N ASP A 170 -0.29 -8.25 19.58
CA ASP A 170 -0.81 -8.79 20.84
C ASP A 170 -0.58 -10.30 20.96
N ALA A 171 -0.53 -11.03 19.83
CA ALA A 171 -0.27 -12.47 19.80
C ALA A 171 1.21 -12.84 19.97
N LEU A 172 2.12 -11.86 19.97
CA LEU A 172 3.56 -12.05 20.17
C LEU A 172 4.02 -11.80 21.62
N GLU A 173 3.14 -11.27 22.48
CA GLU A 173 3.39 -11.07 23.93
C GLU A 173 3.11 -12.34 24.77
#